data_AF-A0AAU2A008-F1
#
_entry.id   AF-A0AAU2A008-F1
#
_cell.length_a   1.000
_cell.length_b   1.000
_cell.length_c   1.000
_cell.angle_alpha   90.00
_cell.angle_beta   90.00
_cell.angle_gamma   90.00
#
_symmetry.space_group_name_H-M   'P 1'
#
loop_
_entity.id
_entity.type
_entity.pdbx_description
1 polymer ?
#
loop_
_entity_poly.entity_id
_entity_poly.type
_entity_poly.pdbx_seq_one_letter_code
_entity_poly.pdbx_strand_id
1 'polypeptide(L)'
;MSPSPMAVAHATARLRLALAAARAARLAWRRVDRDTPGPSWVAALGPVIAAVAGAQLAAAQSTEPWLEQLLGRDDGKADSDRLNPAALAGVTGDGVPLLTALQIPVWTALSLVTRGVPVVQAMARGQALLDLVVRTAVADAGRAADSVGMMARPAVTSYVRVVESGACSRCVVLAGREYGVSTGFARHPRCHCGMEPVTREHQPKPTSPKAMYDAMSDAERRRTFGEAAVKAIDAGADIGFVVNARRGMATATAFGRTVQATSEQTQRGTFRRREFERLKAEGAIPSSRSIRGFRPQAARLMPEEIFRQAEDREHAVRLLRRYGYIF
;
A
#
# COMPACT_ATOMS: atom_id res chain seq x y z
N MET A 1 19.48 15.99 6.45
CA MET A 1 19.59 15.13 5.25
C MET A 1 18.25 14.43 5.09
N SER A 2 17.67 14.39 3.89
CA SER A 2 16.57 13.44 3.67
C SER A 2 17.08 12.06 3.27
N PRO A 3 16.29 11.02 3.54
CA PRO A 3 15.13 11.06 4.45
C PRO A 3 15.52 11.49 5.87
N SER A 4 14.69 12.32 6.52
CA SER A 4 14.97 12.70 7.92
C SER A 4 15.06 11.43 8.79
N PRO A 5 15.81 11.44 9.90
CA PRO A 5 15.90 10.28 10.78
C PRO A 5 14.53 9.74 11.21
N MET A 6 13.56 10.64 11.38
CA MET A 6 12.17 10.28 11.69
C MET A 6 11.44 9.62 10.52
N ALA A 7 11.61 10.12 9.28
CA ALA A 7 11.03 9.49 8.11
C ALA A 7 11.60 8.07 7.89
N VAL A 8 12.91 7.88 8.09
CA VAL A 8 13.56 6.56 8.05
C VAL A 8 13.01 5.64 9.14
N ALA A 9 12.88 6.14 10.37
CA ALA A 9 12.35 5.37 11.48
C ALA A 9 10.90 4.91 11.22
N HIS A 10 10.05 5.79 10.69
CA HIS A 10 8.68 5.49 10.30
C HIS A 10 8.60 4.44 9.19
N ALA A 11 9.38 4.60 8.11
CA ALA A 11 9.46 3.61 7.03
C ALA A 11 9.95 2.24 7.54
N THR A 12 10.99 2.24 8.38
CA THR A 12 11.54 1.02 8.98
C THR A 12 10.54 0.32 9.90
N ALA A 13 9.79 1.06 10.72
CA ALA A 13 8.75 0.50 11.59
C ALA A 13 7.67 -0.23 10.79
N ARG A 14 7.21 0.35 9.67
CA ARG A 14 6.24 -0.30 8.78
C ARG A 14 6.80 -1.52 8.06
N LEU A 15 8.06 -1.47 7.65
CA LEU A 15 8.73 -2.64 7.07
C LEU A 15 8.75 -3.82 8.07
N ARG A 16 9.03 -3.55 9.35
CA ARG A 16 9.00 -4.58 10.41
C ARG A 16 7.62 -5.20 10.56
N LEU A 17 6.54 -4.41 10.52
CA LEU A 17 5.16 -4.91 10.54
C LEU A 17 4.87 -5.84 9.35
N ALA A 18 5.25 -5.42 8.13
CA ALA A 18 5.07 -6.24 6.94
C ALA A 18 5.84 -7.57 7.01
N LEU A 19 7.08 -7.55 7.51
CA LEU A 19 7.90 -8.74 7.69
C LEU A 19 7.34 -9.68 8.78
N ALA A 20 6.81 -9.13 9.87
CA ALA A 20 6.17 -9.90 10.93
C ALA A 20 4.91 -10.62 10.43
N ALA A 21 4.03 -9.91 9.72
CA ALA A 21 2.84 -10.50 9.12
C ALA A 21 3.21 -11.59 8.09
N ALA A 22 4.22 -11.35 7.25
CA ALA A 22 4.68 -12.33 6.27
C ALA A 22 5.31 -13.56 6.94
N ARG A 23 5.96 -13.41 8.10
CA ARG A 23 6.45 -14.54 8.90
C ARG A 23 5.29 -15.38 9.46
N ALA A 24 4.24 -14.75 9.98
CA ALA A 24 3.04 -15.44 10.45
C ALA A 24 2.35 -16.22 9.32
N ALA A 25 2.18 -15.60 8.16
CA ALA A 25 1.61 -16.25 6.97
C ALA A 25 2.44 -17.46 6.51
N ARG A 26 3.77 -17.33 6.48
CA ARG A 26 4.67 -18.45 6.14
C ARG A 26 4.62 -19.59 7.16
N LEU A 27 4.49 -19.28 8.45
CA LEU A 27 4.32 -20.30 9.50
C LEU A 27 3.04 -21.10 9.30
N ALA A 28 1.93 -20.44 8.96
CA ALA A 28 0.68 -21.10 8.62
C ALA A 28 0.81 -21.94 7.32
N TRP A 29 1.43 -21.38 6.28
CA TRP A 29 1.63 -22.07 5.01
C TRP A 29 2.42 -23.38 5.15
N ARG A 30 3.40 -23.42 6.04
CA ARG A 30 4.17 -24.65 6.33
C ARG A 30 3.34 -25.80 6.90
N ARG A 31 2.17 -25.50 7.48
CA ARG A 31 1.25 -26.49 8.05
C ARG A 31 0.16 -26.92 7.07
N VAL A 32 0.17 -26.40 5.84
CA VAL A 32 -0.77 -26.80 4.79
C VAL A 32 -0.47 -28.25 4.39
N ASP A 33 -1.50 -29.08 4.45
CA ASP A 33 -1.45 -30.46 3.99
C ASP A 33 -1.32 -30.44 2.45
N ARG A 34 -0.34 -31.16 1.94
CA ARG A 34 -0.03 -31.19 0.50
C ARG A 34 -0.98 -32.08 -0.28
N ASP A 35 -1.64 -33.02 0.38
CA ASP A 35 -2.65 -33.90 -0.22
C ASP A 35 -4.00 -33.19 -0.31
N THR A 36 -4.25 -32.23 0.61
CA THR A 36 -5.45 -31.38 0.61
C THR A 36 -5.13 -29.88 0.73
N PRO A 37 -4.40 -29.25 -0.21
CA PRO A 37 -3.90 -27.88 -0.01
C PRO A 37 -4.99 -26.83 0.17
N GLY A 38 -6.09 -26.94 -0.60
CA GLY A 38 -7.22 -26.00 -0.51
C GLY A 38 -7.90 -26.03 0.87
N PRO A 39 -8.49 -27.17 1.27
CA PRO A 39 -9.13 -27.31 2.57
C PRO A 39 -8.23 -26.97 3.77
N SER A 40 -6.99 -27.47 3.78
CA SER A 40 -6.05 -27.20 4.88
C SER A 40 -5.61 -25.73 4.94
N TRP A 41 -5.49 -25.04 3.80
CA TRP A 41 -5.24 -23.60 3.78
C TRP A 41 -6.44 -22.80 4.31
N VAL A 42 -7.67 -23.16 3.93
CA VAL A 42 -8.89 -22.53 4.45
C VAL A 42 -8.95 -22.60 5.97
N ALA A 43 -8.63 -23.76 6.55
CA ALA A 43 -8.58 -23.95 8.00
C ALA A 43 -7.51 -23.08 8.68
N ALA A 44 -6.38 -22.83 8.00
CA ALA A 44 -5.29 -21.99 8.51
C ALA A 44 -5.52 -20.48 8.32
N LEU A 45 -6.54 -20.07 7.56
CA LEU A 45 -6.63 -18.71 7.03
C LEU A 45 -7.04 -17.67 8.07
N GLY A 46 -7.87 -18.03 9.05
CA GLY A 46 -8.36 -17.11 10.08
C GLY A 46 -7.25 -16.38 10.83
N PRO A 47 -6.30 -17.11 11.46
CA PRO A 47 -5.14 -16.50 12.11
C PRO A 47 -4.26 -15.66 11.17
N VAL A 48 -4.14 -16.05 9.89
CA VAL A 48 -3.35 -15.29 8.90
C VAL A 48 -4.04 -13.96 8.58
N ILE A 49 -5.36 -13.96 8.34
CA ILE A 49 -6.13 -12.74 8.12
C ILE A 49 -5.98 -11.80 9.31
N ALA A 50 -6.13 -12.31 10.54
CA ALA A 50 -5.99 -11.51 11.76
C ALA A 50 -4.59 -10.88 11.88
N ALA A 51 -3.53 -11.65 11.59
CA ALA A 51 -2.16 -11.13 11.63
C ALA A 51 -1.90 -10.05 10.57
N VAL A 52 -2.41 -10.24 9.35
CA VAL A 52 -2.23 -9.27 8.25
C VAL A 52 -3.06 -8.01 8.50
N ALA A 53 -4.33 -8.15 8.87
CA ALA A 53 -5.21 -7.02 9.18
C ALA A 53 -4.72 -6.22 10.41
N GLY A 54 -4.21 -6.91 11.43
CA GLY A 54 -3.59 -6.27 12.59
C GLY A 54 -2.34 -5.47 12.22
N ALA A 55 -1.48 -6.02 11.35
CA ALA A 55 -0.31 -5.30 10.84
C ALA A 55 -0.69 -4.09 9.95
N GLN A 56 -1.75 -4.20 9.15
CA GLN A 56 -2.30 -3.08 8.38
C GLN A 56 -2.81 -1.97 9.31
N LEU A 57 -3.57 -2.34 10.33
CA LEU A 57 -4.09 -1.39 11.32
C LEU A 57 -2.96 -0.67 12.04
N ALA A 58 -1.96 -1.42 12.55
CA ALA A 58 -0.80 -0.84 13.21
C ALA A 58 0.00 0.09 12.29
N ALA A 59 0.18 -0.29 11.03
CA ALA A 59 0.86 0.55 10.05
C ALA A 59 0.06 1.85 9.81
N ALA A 60 -1.27 1.78 9.71
CA ALA A 60 -2.10 2.96 9.52
C ALA A 60 -2.12 3.87 10.78
N GLN A 61 -2.23 3.29 11.98
CA GLN A 61 -2.23 4.00 13.26
C GLN A 61 -0.93 4.76 13.53
N SER A 62 0.20 4.30 12.99
CA SER A 62 1.48 4.99 13.15
C SER A 62 1.56 6.36 12.47
N THR A 63 0.62 6.68 11.56
CA THR A 63 0.66 7.89 10.74
C THR A 63 0.48 9.18 11.53
N GLU A 64 -0.60 9.30 12.32
CA GLU A 64 -0.87 10.57 13.03
C GLU A 64 0.25 10.90 14.05
N PRO A 65 0.71 9.96 14.90
CA PRO A 65 1.83 10.22 15.80
C PRO A 65 3.11 10.63 15.06
N TRP A 66 3.42 9.99 13.93
CA TRP A 66 4.59 10.37 13.12
C TRP A 66 4.46 11.78 12.56
N LEU A 67 3.31 12.13 11.97
CA LEU A 67 3.07 13.47 11.43
C LEU A 67 3.06 14.54 12.53
N GLU A 68 2.49 14.26 13.71
CA GLU A 68 2.52 15.18 14.85
C GLU A 68 3.94 15.41 15.36
N GLN A 69 4.74 14.35 15.48
CA GLN A 69 6.11 14.47 15.93
C GLN A 69 6.97 15.22 14.90
N LEU A 70 6.71 15.03 13.60
CA LEU A 70 7.51 15.60 12.52
C LEU A 70 7.15 17.07 12.23
N LEU A 71 5.85 17.38 12.20
CA LEU A 71 5.33 18.68 11.76
C LEU A 71 4.75 19.53 12.89
N GLY A 72 4.69 19.00 14.12
CA GLY A 72 3.95 19.60 15.22
C GLY A 72 2.47 19.21 15.23
N ARG A 73 1.77 19.64 16.28
CA ARG A 73 0.33 19.48 16.42
C ARG A 73 -0.40 20.34 15.39
N ASP A 74 -1.48 19.82 14.85
CA ASP A 74 -2.38 20.55 13.95
C ASP A 74 -3.61 20.98 14.74
N ASP A 75 -3.46 22.03 15.56
CA ASP A 75 -4.51 22.47 16.51
C ASP A 75 -5.77 23.00 15.80
N GLY A 76 -5.68 23.31 14.50
CA GLY A 76 -6.82 23.71 13.66
C GLY A 76 -7.52 22.53 12.96
N LYS A 77 -7.04 21.30 13.14
CA LYS A 77 -7.60 20.11 12.47
C LYS A 77 -8.96 19.75 13.07
N ALA A 78 -10.00 19.78 12.26
CA ALA A 78 -11.33 19.31 12.67
C ALA A 78 -11.29 17.81 13.00
N ASP A 79 -12.07 17.38 13.99
CA ASP A 79 -12.18 15.96 14.33
C ASP A 79 -12.61 15.09 13.14
N SER A 80 -13.42 15.65 12.23
CA SER A 80 -13.84 15.01 10.97
C SER A 80 -12.71 14.79 9.96
N ASP A 81 -11.56 15.44 10.15
CA ASP A 81 -10.37 15.27 9.29
C ASP A 81 -9.34 14.30 9.88
N ARG A 82 -9.62 13.76 11.07
CA ARG A 82 -8.78 12.73 11.67
C ARG A 82 -8.82 11.45 10.86
N LEU A 83 -7.65 10.83 10.70
CA LEU A 83 -7.53 9.55 9.99
C LEU A 83 -8.39 8.50 10.70
N ASN A 84 -9.08 7.66 9.92
CA ASN A 84 -9.71 6.44 10.39
C ASN A 84 -8.83 5.24 9.99
N PRO A 85 -7.92 4.75 10.86
CA PRO A 85 -6.98 3.68 10.49
C PRO A 85 -7.67 2.36 10.17
N ALA A 86 -8.80 2.08 10.82
CA ALA A 86 -9.56 0.85 10.61
C ALA A 86 -10.14 0.75 9.18
N ALA A 87 -10.33 1.89 8.50
CA ALA A 87 -10.76 1.92 7.11
C ALA A 87 -9.69 1.41 6.12
N LEU A 88 -8.44 1.24 6.56
CA LEU A 88 -7.33 0.75 5.71
C LEU A 88 -6.93 -0.70 6.03
N ALA A 89 -7.61 -1.35 6.98
CA ALA A 89 -7.37 -2.73 7.35
C ALA A 89 -8.40 -3.69 6.70
N GLY A 90 -7.96 -4.93 6.45
CA GLY A 90 -8.83 -5.98 5.90
C GLY A 90 -8.93 -6.00 4.37
N VAL A 91 -8.28 -5.07 3.67
CA VAL A 91 -8.28 -4.97 2.20
C VAL A 91 -6.88 -4.74 1.66
N THR A 92 -6.60 -5.10 0.40
CA THR A 92 -5.37 -4.72 -0.30
C THR A 92 -5.42 -3.26 -0.75
N GLY A 93 -4.30 -2.71 -1.23
CA GLY A 93 -4.25 -1.36 -1.78
C GLY A 93 -5.13 -1.13 -3.01
N ASP A 94 -5.53 -2.19 -3.71
CA ASP A 94 -6.49 -2.12 -4.84
C ASP A 94 -7.94 -2.36 -4.38
N GLY A 95 -8.15 -2.51 -3.07
CA GLY A 95 -9.45 -2.70 -2.45
C GLY A 95 -9.95 -4.14 -2.37
N VAL A 96 -9.10 -5.12 -2.71
CA VAL A 96 -9.50 -6.54 -2.68
C VAL A 96 -9.57 -7.02 -1.22
N PRO A 97 -10.66 -7.71 -0.81
CA PRO A 97 -10.76 -8.38 0.49
C PRO A 97 -9.54 -9.23 0.83
N LEU A 98 -9.01 -9.15 2.07
CA LEU A 98 -7.88 -10.00 2.47
C LEU A 98 -8.21 -11.48 2.35
N LEU A 99 -9.46 -11.87 2.68
CA LEU A 99 -9.92 -13.25 2.51
C LEU A 99 -9.72 -13.73 1.07
N THR A 100 -10.09 -12.91 0.09
CA THR A 100 -9.92 -13.21 -1.33
C THR A 100 -8.45 -13.17 -1.74
N ALA A 101 -7.72 -12.13 -1.36
CA ALA A 101 -6.32 -11.95 -1.76
C ALA A 101 -5.41 -13.07 -1.22
N LEU A 102 -5.65 -13.54 0.01
CA LEU A 102 -4.86 -14.59 0.66
C LEU A 102 -5.20 -16.01 0.17
N GLN A 103 -6.26 -16.19 -0.63
CA GLN A 103 -6.56 -17.45 -1.31
C GLN A 103 -5.80 -17.60 -2.64
N ILE A 104 -5.43 -16.49 -3.29
CA ILE A 104 -4.71 -16.49 -4.57
C ILE A 104 -3.46 -17.38 -4.56
N PRO A 105 -2.62 -17.40 -3.50
CA PRO A 105 -1.45 -18.26 -3.43
C PRO A 105 -1.75 -19.76 -3.55
N VAL A 106 -2.79 -20.27 -2.87
CA VAL A 106 -3.14 -21.70 -2.92
C VAL A 106 -3.73 -22.08 -4.28
N TRP A 107 -4.58 -21.24 -4.86
CA TRP A 107 -5.11 -21.48 -6.20
C TRP A 107 -4.02 -21.43 -7.28
N THR A 108 -3.03 -20.56 -7.11
CA THR A 108 -1.88 -20.51 -8.00
C THR A 108 -1.06 -21.81 -7.90
N ALA A 109 -0.80 -22.30 -6.69
CA ALA A 109 -0.12 -23.58 -6.48
C ALA A 109 -0.91 -24.75 -7.11
N LEU A 110 -2.21 -24.83 -6.84
CA LEU A 110 -3.08 -25.88 -7.41
C LEU A 110 -3.12 -25.82 -8.94
N SER A 111 -3.20 -24.63 -9.54
CA SER A 111 -3.15 -24.47 -11.00
C SER A 111 -1.81 -24.89 -11.61
N LEU A 112 -0.71 -24.79 -10.86
CA LEU A 112 0.59 -25.30 -11.32
C LEU A 112 0.64 -26.83 -11.26
N VAL A 113 0.07 -27.43 -10.21
CA VAL A 113 -0.06 -28.89 -10.08
C VAL A 113 -0.86 -29.46 -11.25
N THR A 114 -1.98 -28.83 -11.62
CA THR A 114 -2.78 -29.29 -12.78
C THR A 114 -2.05 -29.18 -14.11
N ARG A 115 -0.98 -28.37 -14.18
CA ARG A 115 -0.09 -28.25 -15.35
C ARG A 115 1.15 -29.16 -15.27
N GLY A 116 1.16 -30.13 -14.34
CA GLY A 116 2.23 -31.11 -14.21
C GLY A 116 3.44 -30.65 -13.39
N VAL A 117 3.40 -29.48 -12.74
CA VAL A 117 4.48 -29.06 -11.84
C VAL A 117 4.44 -29.90 -10.55
N PRO A 118 5.56 -30.47 -10.08
CA PRO A 118 5.59 -31.22 -8.84
C PRO A 118 5.02 -30.43 -7.65
N VAL A 119 4.18 -31.06 -6.82
CA VAL A 119 3.45 -30.40 -5.73
C VAL A 119 4.35 -29.59 -4.79
N VAL A 120 5.55 -30.10 -4.48
CA VAL A 120 6.52 -29.39 -3.63
C VAL A 120 6.97 -28.08 -4.28
N GLN A 121 7.25 -28.07 -5.58
CA GLN A 121 7.66 -26.87 -6.30
C GLN A 121 6.49 -25.89 -6.46
N ALA A 122 5.29 -26.40 -6.76
CA ALA A 122 4.08 -25.60 -6.86
C ALA A 122 3.76 -24.89 -5.53
N MET A 123 3.83 -25.62 -4.41
CA MET A 123 3.61 -25.08 -3.07
C MET A 123 4.70 -24.07 -2.66
N ALA A 124 5.95 -24.27 -3.08
CA ALA A 124 7.01 -23.29 -2.86
C ALA A 124 6.75 -21.98 -3.61
N ARG A 125 6.26 -22.05 -4.86
CA ARG A 125 5.84 -20.87 -5.63
C ARG A 125 4.63 -20.17 -5.00
N GLY A 126 3.66 -20.94 -4.51
CA GLY A 126 2.54 -20.42 -3.72
C GLY A 126 3.02 -19.66 -2.48
N GLN A 127 3.95 -20.22 -1.70
CA GLN A 127 4.52 -19.54 -0.54
C GLN A 127 5.20 -18.21 -0.90
N ALA A 128 5.95 -18.18 -2.00
CA ALA A 128 6.62 -16.95 -2.46
C ALA A 128 5.61 -15.87 -2.88
N LEU A 129 4.49 -16.27 -3.49
CA LEU A 129 3.39 -15.37 -3.81
C LEU A 129 2.66 -14.89 -2.56
N LEU A 130 2.44 -15.76 -1.57
CA LEU A 130 1.85 -15.38 -0.28
C LEU A 130 2.69 -14.31 0.43
N ASP A 131 4.02 -14.51 0.51
CA ASP A 131 4.95 -13.52 1.09
C ASP A 131 4.85 -12.17 0.36
N LEU A 132 4.77 -12.19 -0.98
CA LEU A 132 4.57 -10.99 -1.80
C LEU A 132 3.25 -10.28 -1.50
N VAL A 133 2.13 -11.01 -1.50
CA VAL A 133 0.79 -10.45 -1.27
C VAL A 133 0.71 -9.82 0.11
N VAL A 134 1.15 -10.53 1.15
CA VAL A 134 1.10 -10.05 2.54
C VAL A 134 1.93 -8.78 2.72
N ARG A 135 3.19 -8.78 2.27
CA ARG A 135 4.06 -7.60 2.41
C ARG A 135 3.51 -6.39 1.68
N THR A 136 2.96 -6.61 0.48
CA THR A 136 2.37 -5.54 -0.33
C THR A 136 1.14 -4.96 0.35
N ALA A 137 0.23 -5.81 0.84
CA ALA A 137 -1.00 -5.39 1.50
C ALA A 137 -0.75 -4.55 2.78
N VAL A 138 0.25 -4.93 3.59
CA VAL A 138 0.62 -4.15 4.79
C VAL A 138 1.28 -2.83 4.43
N ALA A 139 2.19 -2.83 3.45
CA ALA A 139 2.88 -1.63 3.01
C ALA A 139 1.91 -0.62 2.35
N ASP A 140 0.95 -1.08 1.55
CA ASP A 140 -0.07 -0.25 0.93
C ASP A 140 -0.96 0.42 1.98
N ALA A 141 -1.42 -0.32 3.01
CA ALA A 141 -2.24 0.26 4.08
C ALA A 141 -1.52 1.43 4.79
N GLY A 142 -0.23 1.27 5.09
CA GLY A 142 0.57 2.35 5.67
C GLY A 142 0.76 3.54 4.73
N ARG A 143 0.99 3.33 3.44
CA ARG A 143 1.17 4.43 2.47
C ARG A 143 -0.12 5.18 2.21
N ALA A 144 -1.23 4.46 2.13
CA ALA A 144 -2.55 5.04 2.02
C ALA A 144 -2.84 5.90 3.25
N ALA A 145 -2.48 5.42 4.44
CA ALA A 145 -2.62 6.17 5.68
C ALA A 145 -1.79 7.46 5.67
N ASP A 146 -0.49 7.38 5.34
CA ASP A 146 0.38 8.55 5.18
C ASP A 146 -0.22 9.57 4.20
N SER A 147 -0.69 9.12 3.03
CA SER A 147 -1.26 9.99 2.00
C SER A 147 -2.53 10.69 2.49
N VAL A 148 -3.42 9.96 3.16
CA VAL A 148 -4.65 10.50 3.76
C VAL A 148 -4.33 11.47 4.88
N GLY A 149 -3.39 11.11 5.77
CA GLY A 149 -2.95 11.95 6.88
C GLY A 149 -2.35 13.27 6.39
N MET A 150 -1.51 13.24 5.36
CA MET A 150 -0.96 14.43 4.71
C MET A 150 -2.04 15.25 3.99
N MET A 151 -2.95 14.59 3.26
CA MET A 151 -4.03 15.29 2.56
C MET A 151 -4.91 16.08 3.52
N ALA A 152 -5.22 15.48 4.67
CA ALA A 152 -6.03 16.07 5.73
C ALA A 152 -5.33 17.19 6.53
N ARG A 153 -4.06 17.49 6.25
CA ARG A 153 -3.30 18.59 6.86
C ARG A 153 -3.05 19.69 5.83
N PRO A 154 -3.69 20.87 5.94
CA PRO A 154 -3.57 21.95 4.96
C PRO A 154 -2.13 22.44 4.76
N ALA A 155 -1.31 22.44 5.82
CA ALA A 155 0.08 22.88 5.77
C ALA A 155 0.97 21.99 4.87
N VAL A 156 0.57 20.74 4.60
CA VAL A 156 1.31 19.83 3.72
C VAL A 156 0.94 20.11 2.28
N THR A 157 1.86 20.64 1.49
CA THR A 157 1.63 21.01 0.08
C THR A 157 2.08 19.91 -0.87
N SER A 158 3.15 19.22 -0.52
CA SER A 158 3.79 18.18 -1.31
C SER A 158 4.43 17.11 -0.41
N TYR A 159 5.01 16.09 -1.03
CA TYR A 159 5.83 15.12 -0.35
C TYR A 159 7.05 14.76 -1.19
N VAL A 160 8.17 14.46 -0.53
CA VAL A 160 9.36 13.88 -1.13
C VAL A 160 9.27 12.36 -1.04
N ARG A 161 9.56 11.66 -2.14
CA ARG A 161 9.60 10.19 -2.14
C ARG A 161 10.83 9.69 -1.38
N VAL A 162 10.57 8.96 -0.30
CA VAL A 162 11.59 8.29 0.52
C VAL A 162 11.82 6.90 -0.03
N VAL A 163 13.02 6.63 -0.52
CA VAL A 163 13.41 5.32 -1.07
C VAL A 163 14.35 4.66 -0.07
N GLU A 164 13.93 3.51 0.44
CA GLU A 164 14.70 2.72 1.40
C GLU A 164 15.70 1.78 0.70
N SER A 165 16.65 1.28 1.48
CA SER A 165 17.57 0.23 1.03
C SER A 165 16.81 -1.02 0.54
N GLY A 166 17.36 -1.70 -0.48
CA GLY A 166 16.70 -2.84 -1.12
C GLY A 166 15.55 -2.49 -2.08
N ALA A 167 15.32 -1.20 -2.36
CA ALA A 167 14.41 -0.78 -3.42
C ALA A 167 14.90 -1.22 -4.80
N CYS A 168 13.97 -1.51 -5.72
CA CYS A 168 14.33 -1.85 -7.10
C CYS A 168 14.80 -0.60 -7.87
N SER A 169 15.46 -0.81 -9.01
CA SER A 169 15.97 0.26 -9.87
C SER A 169 14.92 1.32 -10.26
N ARG A 170 13.66 0.92 -10.49
CA ARG A 170 12.53 1.84 -10.80
C ARG A 170 12.16 2.75 -9.63
N CYS A 171 12.39 2.31 -8.40
CA CYS A 171 12.17 3.14 -7.22
C CYS A 171 13.38 4.06 -6.97
N VAL A 172 14.60 3.56 -7.17
CA VAL A 172 15.83 4.35 -6.97
C VAL A 172 15.86 5.59 -7.86
N VAL A 173 15.41 5.50 -9.12
CA VAL A 173 15.33 6.67 -10.01
C VAL A 173 14.29 7.72 -9.59
N LEU A 174 13.39 7.38 -8.66
CA LEU A 174 12.41 8.30 -8.11
C LEU A 174 12.83 8.85 -6.74
N ALA A 175 14.03 8.50 -6.25
CA ALA A 175 14.54 8.98 -4.97
C ALA A 175 14.60 10.51 -4.95
N GLY A 176 14.10 11.10 -3.86
CA GLY A 176 14.12 12.54 -3.66
C GLY A 176 13.15 13.33 -4.54
N ARG A 177 12.40 12.67 -5.43
CA ARG A 177 11.43 13.37 -6.27
C ARG A 177 10.26 13.87 -5.44
N GLU A 178 9.95 15.15 -5.62
CA GLU A 178 8.82 15.81 -4.99
C GLU A 178 7.56 15.68 -5.84
N TYR A 179 6.43 15.47 -5.18
CA TYR A 179 5.11 15.34 -5.79
C TYR A 179 4.12 16.17 -5.00
N GLY A 180 3.11 16.73 -5.68
CA GLY A 180 2.00 17.37 -4.99
C GLY A 180 1.28 16.37 -4.08
N VAL A 181 0.76 16.85 -2.95
CA VAL A 181 0.07 15.99 -1.97
C VAL A 181 -1.13 15.24 -2.56
N SER A 182 -1.74 15.78 -3.63
CA SER A 182 -2.83 15.17 -4.39
C SER A 182 -2.38 14.19 -5.49
N THR A 183 -1.10 14.08 -5.83
CA THR A 183 -0.64 13.27 -6.98
C THR A 183 -0.82 11.76 -6.76
N GLY A 184 -1.14 11.32 -5.54
CA GLY A 184 -1.19 9.90 -5.18
C GLY A 184 0.20 9.24 -5.25
N PHE A 185 0.34 8.01 -4.74
CA PHE A 185 1.64 7.34 -4.67
C PHE A 185 1.77 6.19 -5.66
N ALA A 186 2.48 6.41 -6.77
CA ALA A 186 2.73 5.37 -7.75
C ALA A 186 3.68 4.29 -7.20
N ARG A 187 3.21 3.03 -7.19
CA ARG A 187 3.94 1.86 -6.69
C ARG A 187 3.80 0.63 -7.59
N HIS A 188 4.67 -0.35 -7.37
CA HIS A 188 4.55 -1.71 -7.89
C HIS A 188 4.63 -2.70 -6.72
N PRO A 189 4.27 -3.99 -6.91
CA PRO A 189 4.48 -5.01 -5.88
C PRO A 189 5.95 -5.05 -5.42
N ARG A 190 6.21 -5.28 -4.12
CA ARG A 190 7.55 -5.16 -3.47
C ARG A 190 8.13 -3.73 -3.35
N CYS A 191 7.34 -2.69 -3.59
CA CYS A 191 7.79 -1.33 -3.31
C CYS A 191 7.88 -1.09 -1.80
N HIS A 192 9.07 -0.75 -1.31
CA HIS A 192 9.36 -0.38 0.08
C HIS A 192 9.49 1.14 0.29
N CYS A 193 9.14 1.94 -0.73
CA CYS A 193 9.22 3.39 -0.62
C CYS A 193 8.10 3.95 0.25
N GLY A 194 8.38 5.09 0.86
CA GLY A 194 7.45 5.92 1.63
C GLY A 194 7.46 7.38 1.14
N MET A 195 6.92 8.25 1.98
CA MET A 195 6.77 9.68 1.71
C MET A 195 7.27 10.46 2.93
N GLU A 196 7.90 11.61 2.68
CA GLU A 196 8.19 12.60 3.70
C GLU A 196 7.44 13.88 3.33
N PRO A 197 6.56 14.41 4.21
CA PRO A 197 5.78 15.60 3.89
C PRO A 197 6.69 16.81 3.66
N VAL A 198 6.19 17.76 2.89
CA VAL A 198 6.78 19.08 2.72
C VAL A 198 5.77 20.12 3.19
N THR A 199 6.21 21.01 4.06
CA THR A 199 5.47 22.21 4.48
C THR A 199 6.37 23.43 4.29
N ARG A 200 5.87 24.61 4.63
CA ARG A 200 6.71 25.82 4.64
C ARG A 200 7.86 25.71 5.64
N GLU A 201 7.61 25.08 6.79
CA GLU A 201 8.53 24.94 7.92
C GLU A 201 9.37 23.65 7.83
N HIS A 202 8.87 22.60 7.18
CA HIS A 202 9.57 21.33 7.00
C HIS A 202 9.88 21.08 5.52
N GLN A 203 11.13 21.34 5.14
CA GLN A 203 11.63 21.22 3.76
C GLN A 203 12.71 20.13 3.69
N PRO A 204 12.33 18.85 3.56
CA PRO A 204 13.26 17.74 3.45
C PRO A 204 14.22 17.91 2.25
N LYS A 205 15.54 17.83 2.48
CA LYS A 205 16.57 17.91 1.42
C LYS A 205 16.61 16.61 0.59
N PRO A 206 16.16 16.61 -0.68
CA PRO A 206 16.06 15.40 -1.50
C PRO A 206 17.32 14.54 -1.57
N THR A 207 17.17 13.21 -1.47
CA THR A 207 18.24 12.24 -1.80
C THR A 207 18.24 11.99 -3.30
N SER A 208 19.34 12.28 -4.00
CA SER A 208 19.40 12.01 -5.44
C SER A 208 19.51 10.50 -5.73
N PRO A 209 19.06 10.02 -6.91
CA PRO A 209 19.30 8.64 -7.34
C PRO A 209 20.78 8.25 -7.33
N LYS A 210 21.68 9.19 -7.66
CA LYS A 210 23.13 8.99 -7.62
C LYS A 210 23.64 8.78 -6.19
N ALA A 211 23.19 9.58 -5.24
CA ALA A 211 23.56 9.40 -3.83
C ALA A 211 23.10 8.04 -3.29
N MET A 212 21.90 7.58 -3.68
CA MET A 212 21.42 6.24 -3.34
C MET A 212 22.28 5.14 -3.97
N TYR A 213 22.65 5.28 -5.24
CA TYR A 213 23.53 4.33 -5.93
C TYR A 213 24.92 4.25 -5.28
N ASP A 214 25.49 5.41 -4.93
CA ASP A 214 26.81 5.50 -4.32
C ASP A 214 26.84 4.87 -2.93
N ALA A 215 25.75 4.97 -2.17
CA ALA A 215 25.62 4.35 -0.84
C ALA A 215 25.46 2.82 -0.87
N MET A 216 25.14 2.21 -2.02
CA MET A 216 25.00 0.76 -2.14
C MET A 216 26.35 0.05 -2.18
N SER A 217 26.41 -1.13 -1.57
CA SER A 217 27.48 -2.10 -1.83
C SER A 217 27.43 -2.61 -3.26
N ASP A 218 28.55 -3.11 -3.78
CA ASP A 218 28.62 -3.68 -5.13
C ASP A 218 27.62 -4.83 -5.34
N ALA A 219 27.40 -5.63 -4.31
CA ALA A 219 26.41 -6.70 -4.35
C ALA A 219 24.98 -6.17 -4.48
N GLU A 220 24.66 -5.05 -3.80
CA GLU A 220 23.36 -4.40 -3.91
C GLU A 220 23.18 -3.69 -5.25
N ARG A 221 24.23 -3.04 -5.77
CA ARG A 221 24.22 -2.43 -7.11
C ARG A 221 23.92 -3.50 -8.17
N ARG A 222 24.65 -4.62 -8.15
CA ARG A 222 24.43 -5.74 -9.09
C ARG A 222 23.06 -6.38 -8.92
N ARG A 223 22.56 -6.55 -7.68
CA ARG A 223 21.21 -7.09 -7.44
C ARG A 223 20.11 -6.15 -7.96
N THR A 224 20.28 -4.84 -7.79
CA THR A 224 19.26 -3.83 -8.08
C THR A 224 19.22 -3.46 -9.56
N PHE A 225 20.39 -3.27 -10.15
CA PHE A 225 20.56 -2.78 -11.52
C PHE A 225 21.03 -3.88 -12.48
N GLY A 226 21.62 -4.97 -12.03
CA GLY A 226 22.25 -5.96 -12.91
C GLY A 226 23.58 -5.47 -13.47
N GLU A 227 24.48 -6.40 -13.77
CA GLU A 227 25.90 -6.12 -14.09
C GLU A 227 26.08 -5.11 -15.23
N ALA A 228 25.33 -5.26 -16.33
CA ALA A 228 25.44 -4.36 -17.47
C ALA A 228 25.02 -2.91 -17.15
N ALA A 229 24.04 -2.69 -16.28
CA ALA A 229 23.67 -1.33 -15.88
C ALA A 229 24.66 -0.74 -14.89
N VAL A 230 25.18 -1.54 -13.96
CA VAL A 230 26.23 -1.11 -13.04
C VAL A 230 27.43 -0.60 -13.84
N LYS A 231 27.91 -1.38 -14.81
CA LYS A 231 29.01 -0.95 -15.70
C LYS A 231 28.70 0.35 -16.45
N ALA A 232 27.48 0.52 -16.96
CA ALA A 232 27.09 1.75 -17.66
C ALA A 232 27.03 2.96 -16.72
N ILE A 233 26.46 2.80 -15.52
CA ILE A 233 26.33 3.86 -14.52
C ILE A 233 27.72 4.25 -13.99
N ASP A 234 28.59 3.27 -13.71
CA ASP A 234 29.96 3.51 -13.27
C ASP A 234 30.80 4.21 -14.34
N ALA A 235 30.48 4.00 -15.62
CA ALA A 235 31.06 4.73 -16.75
C ALA A 235 30.45 6.14 -16.98
N GLY A 236 29.54 6.59 -16.11
CA GLY A 236 28.96 7.94 -16.15
C GLY A 236 27.61 8.06 -16.88
N ALA A 237 26.98 6.94 -17.26
CA ALA A 237 25.63 7.00 -17.82
C ALA A 237 24.60 7.46 -16.78
N ASP A 238 23.64 8.28 -17.21
CA ASP A 238 22.53 8.69 -16.35
C ASP A 238 21.70 7.48 -15.90
N ILE A 239 21.49 7.36 -14.59
CA ILE A 239 20.78 6.25 -13.96
C ILE A 239 19.33 6.16 -14.49
N GLY A 240 18.68 7.30 -14.69
CA GLY A 240 17.33 7.38 -15.23
C GLY A 240 17.23 6.80 -16.64
N PHE A 241 18.14 7.19 -17.54
CA PHE A 241 18.19 6.65 -18.90
C PHE A 241 18.50 5.15 -18.91
N VAL A 242 19.46 4.68 -18.12
CA VAL A 242 19.81 3.25 -18.03
C VAL A 242 18.62 2.40 -17.57
N VAL A 243 17.85 2.88 -16.59
CA VAL A 243 16.67 2.17 -16.09
C VAL A 243 15.51 2.24 -17.07
N ASN A 244 15.26 3.41 -17.69
CA ASN A 244 14.14 3.58 -18.63
C ASN A 244 14.37 2.89 -19.98
N ALA A 245 15.62 2.74 -20.44
CA ALA A 245 15.94 1.98 -21.65
C ALA A 245 15.47 0.51 -21.57
N ARG A 246 15.31 -0.03 -20.35
CA ARG A 246 14.83 -1.40 -20.08
C ARG A 246 13.32 -1.50 -19.95
N ARG A 247 12.60 -0.37 -19.98
CA ARG A 247 11.16 -0.28 -19.72
C ARG A 247 10.31 -0.91 -20.83
N GLY A 248 10.91 -1.17 -22.01
CA GLY A 248 10.25 -1.81 -23.15
C GLY A 248 9.91 -3.31 -23.00
N MET A 249 10.25 -3.98 -21.89
CA MET A 249 10.13 -5.45 -21.80
C MET A 249 9.13 -6.04 -20.78
N ALA A 250 8.47 -5.27 -19.90
CA ALA A 250 7.48 -5.88 -19.00
C ALA A 250 6.53 -4.86 -18.34
N THR A 251 5.46 -4.48 -19.02
CA THR A 251 4.21 -4.10 -18.37
C THR A 251 3.46 -5.39 -18.00
N ALA A 252 3.92 -6.06 -16.94
CA ALA A 252 3.15 -7.14 -16.35
C ALA A 252 2.00 -6.52 -15.54
N THR A 253 0.81 -6.52 -16.13
CA THR A 253 -0.46 -6.19 -15.48
C THR A 253 -0.76 -7.23 -14.42
N ALA A 254 -0.15 -7.12 -13.24
CA ALA A 254 -0.60 -7.89 -12.10
C ALA A 254 -1.94 -7.31 -11.63
N PHE A 255 -3.00 -8.12 -11.71
CA PHE A 255 -4.36 -7.87 -11.20
C PHE A 255 -5.36 -7.08 -12.05
N GLY A 256 -5.17 -7.03 -13.37
CA GLY A 256 -6.24 -6.89 -14.39
C GLY A 256 -7.54 -6.14 -14.03
N ARG A 257 -7.47 -4.92 -13.50
CA ARG A 257 -8.65 -4.04 -13.29
C ARG A 257 -8.29 -2.56 -13.49
N THR A 258 -9.25 -1.84 -14.06
CA THR A 258 -9.11 -0.43 -14.49
C THR A 258 -9.48 0.58 -13.39
N VAL A 259 -9.98 0.14 -12.22
CA VAL A 259 -10.38 1.01 -11.10
C VAL A 259 -10.08 0.34 -9.76
N GLN A 260 -9.43 1.05 -8.82
CA GLN A 260 -9.11 0.56 -7.47
C GLN A 260 -10.29 0.83 -6.51
N ALA A 261 -11.13 -0.18 -6.29
CA ALA A 261 -12.32 -0.07 -5.46
C ALA A 261 -12.60 -1.35 -4.65
N THR A 262 -13.15 -1.21 -3.44
CA THR A 262 -13.44 -2.33 -2.53
C THR A 262 -14.90 -2.76 -2.59
N SER A 263 -15.17 -4.06 -2.40
CA SER A 263 -16.52 -4.63 -2.27
C SER A 263 -16.88 -5.09 -0.85
N GLU A 264 -15.92 -5.35 0.04
CA GLU A 264 -16.17 -5.89 1.39
C GLU A 264 -16.41 -4.81 2.45
N GLN A 265 -15.60 -3.74 2.48
CA GLN A 265 -15.89 -2.56 3.32
C GLN A 265 -17.10 -1.75 2.80
N THR A 266 -17.49 -1.99 1.54
CA THR A 266 -18.78 -1.56 0.99
C THR A 266 -19.95 -2.21 1.75
N GLN A 267 -19.76 -3.42 2.29
CA GLN A 267 -20.80 -4.17 2.99
C GLN A 267 -20.76 -4.04 4.53
N ARG A 268 -19.69 -3.48 5.12
CA ARG A 268 -19.49 -3.35 6.57
C ARG A 268 -18.67 -2.08 6.91
N GLY A 269 -19.08 -1.30 7.93
CA GLY A 269 -18.29 -0.18 8.46
C GLY A 269 -18.85 1.23 8.18
N THR A 270 -18.01 2.26 8.40
CA THR A 270 -18.36 3.68 8.33
C THR A 270 -18.92 4.11 6.97
N PHE A 271 -18.34 3.63 5.86
CA PHE A 271 -18.81 3.94 4.52
C PHE A 271 -20.25 3.44 4.29
N ARG A 272 -20.57 2.18 4.63
CA ARG A 272 -21.94 1.65 4.52
C ARG A 272 -22.95 2.49 5.29
N ARG A 273 -22.59 2.92 6.52
CA ARG A 273 -23.45 3.78 7.34
C ARG A 273 -23.65 5.14 6.69
N ARG A 274 -22.57 5.80 6.24
CA ARG A 274 -22.66 7.11 5.58
C ARG A 274 -23.46 7.07 4.29
N GLU A 275 -23.25 6.05 3.46
CA GLU A 275 -24.00 5.90 2.21
C GLU A 275 -25.48 5.61 2.46
N PHE A 276 -25.79 4.85 3.52
CA PHE A 276 -27.17 4.63 3.94
C PHE A 276 -27.85 5.93 4.41
N GLU A 277 -27.20 6.71 5.27
CA GLU A 277 -27.73 8.00 5.73
C GLU A 277 -27.87 8.99 4.57
N ARG A 278 -26.91 9.03 3.65
CA ARG A 278 -26.96 9.86 2.44
C ARG A 278 -28.16 9.52 1.57
N LEU A 279 -28.34 8.25 1.21
CA LEU A 279 -29.46 7.83 0.37
C LEU A 279 -30.81 8.06 1.06
N LYS A 280 -30.86 7.99 2.40
CA LYS A 280 -32.07 8.39 3.16
C LYS A 280 -32.31 9.89 3.07
N ALA A 281 -31.29 10.71 3.29
CA ALA A 281 -31.38 12.16 3.23
C ALA A 281 -31.76 12.67 1.83
N GLU A 282 -31.26 12.01 0.79
CA GLU A 282 -31.58 12.29 -0.63
C GLU A 282 -32.94 11.71 -1.08
N GLY A 283 -33.64 10.98 -0.21
CA GLY A 283 -34.91 10.33 -0.55
C GLY A 283 -34.80 9.13 -1.51
N ALA A 284 -33.58 8.71 -1.86
CA ALA A 284 -33.31 7.57 -2.74
C ALA A 284 -33.65 6.20 -2.10
N ILE A 285 -33.78 6.14 -0.77
CA ILE A 285 -34.35 5.00 -0.06
C ILE A 285 -35.37 5.46 1.00
N PRO A 286 -36.40 4.66 1.32
CA PRO A 286 -37.41 5.04 2.32
C PRO A 286 -36.80 5.37 3.69
N SER A 287 -37.32 6.40 4.36
CA SER A 287 -36.91 6.79 5.71
C SER A 287 -37.09 5.66 6.74
N SER A 288 -38.11 4.82 6.54
CA SER A 288 -38.43 3.61 7.33
C SER A 288 -37.49 2.43 7.07
N ARG A 289 -36.67 2.47 6.01
CA ARG A 289 -35.76 1.37 5.67
C ARG A 289 -34.77 1.16 6.82
N SER A 290 -34.53 -0.09 7.19
CA SER A 290 -33.47 -0.45 8.14
C SER A 290 -32.12 -0.53 7.43
N ILE A 291 -31.04 -0.18 8.13
CA ILE A 291 -29.68 -0.45 7.64
C ILE A 291 -29.40 -1.95 7.58
N ARG A 292 -30.14 -2.78 8.34
CA ARG A 292 -30.01 -4.24 8.32
C ARG A 292 -30.35 -4.77 6.92
N GLY A 293 -29.39 -5.46 6.29
CA GLY A 293 -29.52 -5.93 4.90
C GLY A 293 -29.20 -4.91 3.80
N PHE A 294 -28.95 -3.63 4.14
CA PHE A 294 -28.52 -2.63 3.16
C PHE A 294 -27.14 -2.95 2.57
N ARG A 295 -27.05 -2.91 1.24
CA ARG A 295 -25.81 -3.06 0.46
C ARG A 295 -25.69 -1.88 -0.50
N PRO A 296 -24.67 -1.02 -0.37
CA PRO A 296 -24.40 0.02 -1.34
C PRO A 296 -24.19 -0.57 -2.73
N GLN A 297 -24.75 0.05 -3.76
CA GLN A 297 -24.50 -0.32 -5.16
C GLN A 297 -23.14 0.21 -5.65
N ALA A 298 -22.70 1.35 -5.13
CA ALA A 298 -21.40 1.93 -5.46
C ALA A 298 -20.26 1.25 -4.70
N ALA A 299 -19.17 0.93 -5.41
CA ALA A 299 -17.94 0.45 -4.79
C ALA A 299 -17.24 1.59 -4.04
N ARG A 300 -16.68 1.29 -2.87
CA ARG A 300 -15.86 2.24 -2.11
C ARG A 300 -14.51 2.43 -2.80
N LEU A 301 -14.20 3.66 -3.23
CA LEU A 301 -12.92 3.98 -3.86
C LEU A 301 -11.77 3.90 -2.84
N MET A 302 -10.59 3.46 -3.28
CA MET A 302 -9.36 3.54 -2.48
C MET A 302 -8.78 4.96 -2.47
N PRO A 303 -7.98 5.37 -1.47
CA PRO A 303 -7.39 6.72 -1.44
C PRO A 303 -6.61 7.07 -2.72
N GLU A 304 -5.89 6.11 -3.29
CA GLU A 304 -5.16 6.27 -4.54
C GLU A 304 -6.08 6.54 -5.74
N GLU A 305 -7.29 5.98 -5.73
CA GLU A 305 -8.31 6.25 -6.73
C GLU A 305 -8.96 7.62 -6.51
N ILE A 306 -9.24 7.97 -5.26
CA ILE A 306 -9.75 9.28 -4.87
C ILE A 306 -8.81 10.39 -5.35
N PHE A 307 -7.50 10.26 -5.10
CA PHE A 307 -6.51 11.25 -5.51
C PHE A 307 -6.33 11.36 -7.02
N ARG A 308 -6.61 10.28 -7.75
CA ARG A 308 -6.58 10.30 -9.22
C ARG A 308 -7.80 11.02 -9.81
N GLN A 309 -8.94 10.94 -9.14
CA GLN A 309 -10.21 11.52 -9.59
C GLN A 309 -10.47 12.92 -9.04
N ALA A 310 -9.81 13.30 -7.94
CA ALA A 310 -9.99 14.60 -7.32
C ALA A 310 -9.37 15.71 -8.17
N GLU A 311 -10.14 16.78 -8.36
CA GLU A 311 -9.71 17.99 -9.09
C GLU A 311 -8.83 18.89 -8.21
N ASP A 312 -9.12 18.92 -6.91
CA ASP A 312 -8.42 19.72 -5.92
C ASP A 312 -8.42 19.04 -4.53
N ARG A 313 -7.79 19.70 -3.54
CA ARG A 313 -7.71 19.20 -2.16
C ARG A 313 -9.08 19.13 -1.48
N GLU A 314 -9.95 20.11 -1.70
CA GLU A 314 -11.26 20.12 -1.05
C GLU A 314 -12.12 18.96 -1.55
N HIS A 315 -12.06 18.69 -2.86
CA HIS A 315 -12.65 17.53 -3.50
C HIS A 315 -12.07 16.22 -2.93
N ALA A 316 -10.75 16.12 -2.82
CA ALA A 316 -10.11 14.94 -2.21
C ALA A 316 -10.58 14.71 -0.77
N VAL A 317 -10.57 15.74 0.08
CA VAL A 317 -11.03 15.66 1.48
C VAL A 317 -12.51 15.28 1.56
N ARG A 318 -13.37 15.86 0.72
CA ARG A 318 -14.80 15.50 0.63
C ARG A 318 -14.99 14.03 0.26
N LEU A 319 -14.23 13.50 -0.70
CA LEU A 319 -14.26 12.08 -1.06
C LEU A 319 -13.72 11.20 0.07
N LEU A 320 -12.64 11.59 0.74
CA LEU A 320 -12.10 10.86 1.89
C LEU A 320 -13.10 10.78 3.05
N ARG A 321 -13.84 11.86 3.34
CA ARG A 321 -14.97 11.86 4.28
C ARG A 321 -16.09 10.97 3.75
N ARG A 322 -16.52 11.13 2.49
CA ARG A 322 -17.59 10.30 1.90
C ARG A 322 -17.30 8.80 2.04
N TYR A 323 -16.07 8.39 1.73
CA TYR A 323 -15.65 6.99 1.80
C TYR A 323 -15.17 6.57 3.20
N GLY A 324 -15.14 7.46 4.19
CA GLY A 324 -14.87 7.14 5.59
C GLY A 324 -13.41 6.76 5.89
N TYR A 325 -12.46 7.33 5.14
CA TYR A 325 -11.02 7.28 5.46
C TYR A 325 -10.62 8.33 6.50
N ILE A 326 -11.46 9.36 6.65
CA ILE A 326 -11.45 10.33 7.74
C ILE A 326 -12.86 10.41 8.35
N PHE A 327 -12.98 11.01 9.55
CA PHE A 327 -14.23 11.00 10.33
C PHE A 327 -15.35 11.91 9.80
#